data_AF-A0A0F9K6E1-F1
#
_entry.id   AF-A0A0F9K6E1-F1
#
_cell.length_a   1.000
_cell.length_b   1.000
_cell.length_c   1.000
_cell.angle_alpha   90.00
_cell.angle_beta   90.00
_cell.angle_gamma   90.00
#
_symmetry.space_group_name_H-M   'P 1'
#
loop_
_entity.id
_entity.type
_entity.pdbx_description
1 polymer ?
#
loop_
_entity_poly.entity_id
_entity_poly.type
_entity_poly.pdbx_seq_one_letter_code
_entity_poly.pdbx_strand_id
1 'polypeptide(L)'
;MIIKIMLLWFAHCLGDMVFQSNFMAEYKNKFWYAMFSHVFIWTMCVSLVLHYFGIFTYWKFIFLFVGHWIMDMWKSKQPKDDEHRWCMYVDQGWHLTQVIAVGVL
;
A
#
# COMPACT_ATOMS: atom_id res chain seq x y z
N MET A 1 7.35 6.32 -19.69
CA MET A 1 7.90 5.77 -18.43
C MET A 1 7.58 6.65 -17.23
N ILE A 2 7.90 7.95 -17.26
CA ILE A 2 7.68 8.89 -16.14
C ILE A 2 6.19 8.98 -15.74
N ILE A 3 5.28 9.22 -16.69
CA ILE A 3 3.84 9.34 -16.41
C ILE A 3 3.24 8.10 -15.71
N LYS A 4 3.73 6.91 -16.08
CA LYS A 4 3.31 5.65 -15.47
C LYS A 4 3.66 5.60 -13.99
N ILE A 5 4.91 5.92 -13.65
CA ILE A 5 5.36 5.96 -12.26
C ILE A 5 4.62 7.03 -11.47
N MET A 6 4.38 8.21 -12.06
CA MET A 6 3.60 9.27 -11.41
C MET A 6 2.15 8.83 -11.11
N LEU A 7 1.47 8.16 -12.04
CA LEU A 7 0.11 7.67 -11.81
C LEU A 7 0.06 6.51 -10.81
N LEU A 8 1.07 5.63 -10.79
CA LEU A 8 1.16 4.58 -9.77
C LEU A 8 1.39 5.17 -8.38
N TRP A 9 2.25 6.18 -8.27
CA TRP A 9 2.47 6.90 -7.01
C TRP A 9 1.22 7.64 -6.55
N PHE A 10 0.53 8.30 -7.48
CA PHE A 10 -0.76 8.94 -7.20
C PHE A 10 -1.81 7.93 -6.70
N ALA A 11 -1.91 6.76 -7.33
CA ALA A 11 -2.82 5.69 -6.87
C ALA A 11 -2.44 5.15 -5.49
N HIS A 12 -1.14 5.06 -5.18
CA HIS A 12 -0.69 4.75 -3.82
C HIS A 12 -1.18 5.81 -2.82
N CYS A 13 -1.01 7.10 -3.09
CA CYS A 13 -1.49 8.17 -2.20
C CYS A 13 -3.01 8.11 -2.00
N LEU A 14 -3.77 7.84 -3.07
CA LEU A 14 -5.22 7.66 -2.98
C LEU A 14 -5.58 6.49 -2.06
N GLY A 15 -4.98 5.32 -2.27
CA GLY A 15 -5.30 4.12 -1.51
C GLY A 15 -4.85 4.14 -0.06
N ASP A 16 -3.63 4.62 0.21
CA ASP A 16 -2.98 4.50 1.52
C ASP A 16 -3.36 5.66 2.46
N MET A 17 -3.57 6.85 1.89
CA MET A 17 -3.82 8.08 2.66
C MET A 17 -5.26 8.57 2.51
N VAL A 18 -5.74 8.78 1.29
CA VAL A 18 -7.04 9.46 1.06
C VAL A 18 -8.22 8.54 1.38
N PHE A 19 -8.17 7.29 0.95
CA PHE A 19 -9.24 6.32 1.17
C PHE A 19 -9.12 5.55 2.49
N GLN A 20 -8.01 5.69 3.21
CA GLN A 20 -7.88 5.16 4.56
C GLN A 20 -8.71 6.03 5.52
N SER A 21 -9.83 5.50 5.99
CA SER A 21 -10.66 6.18 6.99
C SER A 21 -10.03 6.13 8.38
N ASN A 22 -10.44 7.04 9.26
CA ASN A 22 -10.05 7.03 10.68
C ASN A 22 -10.33 5.67 11.34
N PHE A 23 -11.45 5.03 10.97
CA PHE A 23 -11.79 3.69 11.45
C PHE A 23 -10.75 2.64 11.01
N MET A 24 -10.34 2.63 9.74
CA MET A 24 -9.31 1.70 9.28
C MET A 24 -7.98 1.94 9.99
N ALA A 25 -7.56 3.20 10.10
CA ALA A 25 -6.30 3.57 10.73
C ALA A 25 -6.25 3.20 12.24
N GLU A 26 -7.34 3.42 12.96
CA GLU A 26 -7.41 3.16 14.40
C GLU A 26 -7.56 1.66 14.71
N TYR A 27 -8.32 0.93 13.89
CA TYR A 27 -8.74 -0.44 14.20
C TYR A 27 -8.05 -1.54 13.38
N LYS A 28 -7.19 -1.22 12.41
CA LYS A 28 -6.49 -2.26 11.62
C LYS A 28 -5.65 -3.24 12.45
N ASN A 29 -5.20 -2.84 13.64
CA ASN A 29 -4.48 -3.72 14.55
C ASN A 29 -5.38 -4.56 15.48
N LYS A 30 -6.68 -4.26 15.53
CA LYS A 30 -7.69 -4.95 16.36
C LYS A 30 -8.59 -5.85 15.53
N PHE A 31 -8.94 -5.43 14.33
CA PHE A 31 -9.91 -6.12 13.47
C PHE A 31 -9.29 -6.47 12.12
N TRP A 32 -9.27 -7.77 11.81
CA TRP A 32 -8.69 -8.29 10.57
C TRP A 32 -9.38 -7.72 9.32
N TYR A 33 -10.70 -7.42 9.38
CA TYR A 33 -11.44 -6.86 8.25
C TYR A 33 -11.11 -5.38 8.01
N ALA A 34 -10.68 -4.63 9.04
CA ALA A 34 -10.21 -3.25 8.89
C ALA A 34 -8.85 -3.25 8.17
N MET A 35 -7.94 -4.14 8.56
CA MET A 35 -6.68 -4.37 7.87
C MET A 35 -6.90 -4.81 6.42
N PHE A 36 -7.74 -5.83 6.22
CA PHE A 36 -8.07 -6.34 4.88
C PHE A 36 -8.63 -5.25 3.99
N SER A 37 -9.62 -4.48 4.47
CA SER A 37 -10.25 -3.41 3.69
C SER A 37 -9.23 -2.38 3.23
N HIS A 38 -8.35 -1.91 4.12
CA HIS A 38 -7.31 -0.94 3.78
C HIS A 38 -6.34 -1.49 2.74
N VAL A 39 -5.77 -2.67 2.98
CA VAL A 39 -4.80 -3.28 2.07
C VAL A 39 -5.42 -3.60 0.71
N PHE A 40 -6.67 -4.08 0.70
CA PHE A 40 -7.40 -4.40 -0.51
C PHE A 40 -7.70 -3.14 -1.34
N ILE A 41 -8.21 -2.08 -0.72
CA ILE A 41 -8.47 -0.80 -1.39
C ILE A 41 -7.19 -0.26 -2.01
N TRP A 42 -6.09 -0.23 -1.25
CA TRP A 42 -4.79 0.22 -1.75
C TRP A 42 -4.32 -0.61 -2.95
N THR A 43 -4.37 -1.94 -2.83
CA THR A 43 -3.97 -2.87 -3.90
C THR A 43 -4.79 -2.64 -5.16
N MET A 44 -6.10 -2.45 -5.02
CA MET A 44 -7.00 -2.20 -6.15
C MET A 44 -6.71 -0.86 -6.82
N CYS A 45 -6.44 0.21 -6.07
CA CYS A 45 -6.05 1.50 -6.63
C CYS A 45 -4.83 1.38 -7.54
N VAL A 46 -3.75 0.75 -7.05
CA VAL A 46 -2.53 0.55 -7.85
C VAL A 46 -2.78 -0.40 -9.03
N SER A 47 -3.54 -1.47 -8.81
CA SER A 47 -3.85 -2.47 -9.84
C SER A 47 -4.69 -1.90 -10.99
N LEU A 48 -5.60 -0.97 -10.72
CA LEU A 48 -6.36 -0.26 -11.76
C LEU A 48 -5.44 0.54 -12.69
N VAL A 49 -4.41 1.19 -12.15
CA VAL A 49 -3.41 1.90 -12.96
C VAL A 49 -2.57 0.91 -13.76
N LEU A 50 -2.18 -0.24 -13.18
CA LEU A 50 -1.49 -1.30 -13.92
C LEU A 50 -2.34 -1.84 -15.08
N HIS A 51 -3.65 -2.04 -14.85
CA HIS A 51 -4.60 -2.44 -15.87
C HIS A 51 -4.74 -1.40 -16.97
N TYR A 52 -4.85 -0.11 -16.61
CA TYR A 52 -4.93 1.00 -17.57
C TYR A 52 -3.73 1.04 -18.52
N PHE A 53 -2.52 0.74 -18.02
CA PHE A 53 -1.31 0.65 -18.83
C PHE A 53 -1.11 -0.70 -19.53
N GLY A 54 -2.02 -1.66 -19.36
CA GLY A 54 -1.92 -2.99 -19.99
C GLY A 54 -0.78 -3.87 -19.44
N ILE A 55 -0.23 -3.53 -18.26
CA ILE A 55 0.91 -4.25 -17.65
C ILE A 55 0.51 -5.02 -16.39
N PHE A 56 -0.79 -5.13 -16.12
CA PHE A 56 -1.30 -5.91 -15.01
C PHE A 56 -1.03 -7.41 -15.20
N THR A 57 -0.63 -8.06 -14.11
CA THR A 57 -0.52 -9.52 -14.01
C THR A 57 -0.87 -9.95 -12.58
N TYR A 58 -1.33 -11.19 -12.40
CA TYR A 58 -1.73 -11.69 -11.08
C TYR A 58 -0.60 -11.69 -10.05
N TRP A 59 0.65 -11.93 -10.46
CA TRP A 59 1.77 -11.89 -9.53
C TRP A 59 1.99 -10.47 -8.97
N LYS A 60 1.80 -9.42 -9.77
CA LYS A 60 1.90 -8.02 -9.30
C LYS A 60 0.82 -7.71 -8.28
N PHE A 61 -0.40 -8.18 -8.51
CA PHE A 61 -1.49 -8.06 -7.54
C PHE A 61 -1.14 -8.73 -6.21
N ILE A 62 -0.69 -9.99 -6.26
CA ILE A 62 -0.32 -10.75 -5.07
C ILE A 62 0.85 -10.08 -4.34
N PHE A 63 1.88 -9.63 -5.07
CA PHE A 63 3.03 -8.93 -4.52
C PHE A 63 2.64 -7.60 -3.84
N LEU A 64 1.73 -6.82 -4.45
CA LEU A 64 1.18 -5.61 -3.86
C LEU A 64 0.41 -5.94 -2.57
N PHE A 65 -0.56 -6.85 -2.66
CA PHE A 65 -1.45 -7.19 -1.55
C PHE A 65 -0.71 -7.79 -0.36
N VAL A 66 0.06 -8.86 -0.59
CA VAL A 66 0.77 -9.58 0.47
C VAL A 66 1.90 -8.71 1.04
N GLY A 67 2.63 -8.01 0.17
CA GLY A 67 3.70 -7.11 0.60
C GLY A 67 3.17 -5.99 1.49
N HIS A 68 2.07 -5.34 1.11
CA HIS A 68 1.47 -4.28 1.91
C HIS A 68 0.93 -4.84 3.22
N TRP A 69 0.17 -5.95 3.17
CA TRP A 69 -0.35 -6.61 4.37
C TRP A 69 0.74 -6.91 5.40
N ILE A 70 1.85 -7.50 4.99
CA ILE A 70 2.94 -7.87 5.89
C ILE A 70 3.54 -6.63 6.56
N MET A 71 3.80 -5.58 5.78
CA MET A 71 4.36 -4.33 6.29
C MET A 71 3.42 -3.66 7.29
N ASP A 72 2.14 -3.61 6.95
CA ASP A 72 1.13 -2.96 7.77
C ASP A 72 0.88 -3.72 9.09
N MET A 73 0.93 -5.06 9.05
CA MET A 73 0.91 -5.94 10.23
C MET A 73 2.17 -5.81 11.09
N TRP A 74 3.34 -5.60 10.49
CA TRP A 74 4.57 -5.36 11.23
C TRP A 74 4.53 -3.99 11.92
N LYS A 75 4.18 -2.94 11.17
CA LYS A 75 4.05 -1.56 11.63
C LYS A 75 3.02 -1.44 12.75
N SER A 76 1.89 -2.14 12.64
CA SER A 76 0.81 -2.08 13.63
C SER A 76 1.19 -2.67 15.00
N LYS A 77 2.27 -3.45 15.07
CA LYS A 77 2.81 -4.07 16.29
C LYS A 77 3.94 -3.26 16.92
N GLN A 78 4.42 -2.20 16.26
CA GLN A 78 5.48 -1.34 16.80
C GLN A 78 4.93 -0.39 17.87
N PRO A 79 5.76 0.04 18.84
CA PRO A 79 5.42 1.11 19.76
C PRO A 79 4.96 2.39 19.04
N LYS A 80 4.06 3.14 19.69
CA LYS A 80 3.55 4.43 19.18
C LYS A 80 4.25 5.62 19.84
N ASP A 81 5.55 5.49 20.11
CA ASP A 81 6.42 6.54 20.63
C ASP A 81 7.10 7.31 19.47
N ASP A 82 8.16 8.07 19.75
CA ASP A 82 8.87 8.82 18.73
C ASP A 82 9.48 7.91 17.63
N GLU A 83 9.75 6.62 17.91
CA GLU A 83 10.20 5.65 16.91
C GLU A 83 9.09 5.28 15.91
N HIS A 84 7.83 5.62 16.21
CA HIS A 84 6.71 5.41 15.29
C HIS A 84 6.87 6.19 13.99
N ARG A 85 7.51 7.38 14.02
CA ARG A 85 7.83 8.15 12.80
C ARG A 85 8.78 7.39 11.88
N TRP A 86 9.76 6.69 12.45
CA TRP A 86 10.67 5.87 11.67
C TRP A 86 9.93 4.72 10.97
N CYS A 87 9.00 4.07 11.66
CA CYS A 87 8.15 3.04 11.09
C CYS A 87 7.34 3.54 9.90
N MET A 88 6.87 4.80 9.93
CA MET A 88 6.19 5.43 8.79
C MET A 88 7.13 5.59 7.58
N TYR A 89 8.39 5.98 7.78
CA TYR A 89 9.34 6.09 6.66
C TYR A 89 9.69 4.74 6.03
N VAL A 90 9.87 3.71 6.87
CA VAL A 90 10.10 2.33 6.39
C VAL A 90 8.92 1.84 5.56
N ASP A 91 7.70 2.08 6.05
CA ASP A 91 6.46 1.74 5.36
C ASP A 91 6.31 2.45 4.00
N GLN A 92 6.53 3.75 3.94
CA GLN A 92 6.45 4.50 2.68
C GLN A 92 7.57 4.09 1.70
N GLY A 93 8.76 3.75 2.21
CA GLY A 93 9.85 3.18 1.41
C GLY A 93 9.51 1.82 0.81
N TRP A 94 8.78 0.98 1.54
CA TRP A 94 8.28 -0.30 1.05
C TRP A 94 7.22 -0.11 -0.04
N HIS A 95 6.26 0.79 0.17
CA HIS A 95 5.29 1.14 -0.87
C HIS A 95 5.96 1.64 -2.16
N LEU A 96 6.96 2.51 -2.04
CA LEU A 96 7.73 3.00 -3.18
C LEU A 96 8.44 1.85 -3.92
N THR A 97 9.06 0.94 -3.17
CA THR A 97 9.69 -0.27 -3.73
C THR A 97 8.67 -1.10 -4.50
N GLN A 98 7.50 -1.34 -3.92
CA GLN A 98 6.44 -2.11 -4.57
C GLN A 98 5.96 -1.44 -5.86
N VAL A 99 5.67 -0.14 -5.82
CA VAL A 99 5.22 0.66 -6.98
C VAL A 99 6.25 0.65 -8.10
N ILE A 100 7.53 0.85 -7.80
CA ILE A 100 8.61 0.81 -8.80
C ILE A 100 8.73 -0.59 -9.40
N ALA A 101 8.75 -1.63 -8.55
CA ALA A 101 8.91 -3.01 -9.00
C ALA A 101 7.78 -3.41 -9.97
N VAL A 102 6.52 -3.19 -9.63
CA VAL A 102 5.38 -3.53 -10.51
C VAL A 102 5.26 -2.62 -11.74
N GLY A 103 5.82 -1.41 -11.67
CA GLY A 103 5.84 -0.46 -12.75
C GLY A 103 6.92 -0.77 -13.80
N VAL A 104 8.00 -1.46 -13.43
CA VAL A 104 9.15 -1.75 -14.31
C VAL A 104 9.17 -3.21 -14.79
N LEU A 105 8.91 -4.16 -13.90
CA LEU A 105 8.78 -5.59 -14.20
C LEU A 105 7.40 -5.89 -14.79
#